data_AF-A0A158JQB9-F1
#
_entry.id   AF-A0A158JQB9-F1
#
_cell.length_a   1.000
_cell.length_b   1.000
_cell.length_c   1.000
_cell.angle_alpha   90.00
_cell.angle_beta   90.00
_cell.angle_gamma   90.00
#
_symmetry.space_group_name_H-M   'P 1'
#
loop_
_entity.id
_entity.type
_entity.pdbx_description
1 polymer ?
#
loop_
_entity_poly.entity_id
_entity_poly.type
_entity_poly.pdbx_seq_one_letter_code
_entity_poly.pdbx_strand_id
1 'polypeptide(L)'
;MLPPLYKQRRYPELRLTVIHAQERTAPAGRPPIEWKLITDLSVKSRAEAIEKLDWYAMRWKIETFHKILKSGCKAEESKLRTADRLANLISVFCILSWRIFWLTMLNRCAAHAPAQLAVTQTEIELLDRVVKDTPRTAQAPPLLRSLIKLAQLGGYLARASDPPPGNTVMWRGMRRLIDIQLGYELAQDECG
;
A
#
# COMPACT_ATOMS: atom_id res chain seq x y z
N MET A 1 -11.39 12.82 -30.52
CA MET A 1 -10.64 13.90 -29.86
C MET A 1 -9.51 14.29 -30.81
N LEU A 2 -9.41 15.58 -31.15
CA LEU A 2 -8.39 16.06 -32.09
C LEU A 2 -7.13 16.46 -31.32
N PRO A 3 -5.93 16.20 -31.87
CA PRO A 3 -4.71 16.79 -31.32
C PRO A 3 -4.73 18.32 -31.47
N PRO A 4 -3.93 19.05 -30.67
CA PRO A 4 -3.73 20.49 -30.84
C PRO A 4 -3.36 20.83 -32.29
N LEU A 5 -3.85 21.96 -32.82
CA LEU A 5 -3.74 22.33 -34.24
C LEU A 5 -2.34 22.12 -34.84
N TYR A 6 -1.29 22.56 -34.12
CA TYR A 6 0.11 22.45 -34.56
C TYR A 6 0.67 21.01 -34.55
N LYS A 7 -0.03 20.05 -33.96
CA LYS A 7 0.33 18.62 -33.88
C LYS A 7 -0.49 17.73 -34.83
N GLN A 8 -1.50 18.26 -35.52
CA GLN A 8 -2.42 17.48 -36.37
C GLN A 8 -1.75 16.85 -37.60
N ARG A 9 -0.62 17.40 -38.07
CA ARG A 9 0.17 16.77 -39.14
C ARG A 9 0.91 15.50 -38.68
N ARG A 10 1.16 15.36 -37.37
CA ARG A 10 2.01 14.30 -36.80
C ARG A 10 1.23 13.24 -36.04
N TYR A 11 0.04 13.58 -35.53
CA TYR A 11 -0.78 12.67 -34.74
C TYR A 11 -2.19 12.61 -35.32
N PRO A 12 -2.76 11.40 -35.48
CA PRO A 12 -4.12 11.23 -35.97
C PRO A 12 -5.15 11.64 -34.91
N GLU A 13 -6.40 11.74 -35.34
CA GLU A 13 -7.52 11.80 -34.42
C GLU A 13 -7.62 10.53 -33.58
N LEU A 14 -7.99 10.69 -32.30
CA LEU A 14 -8.19 9.56 -31.40
C LEU A 14 -9.66 9.38 -31.08
N ARG A 15 -10.17 8.18 -31.30
CA ARG A 15 -11.47 7.77 -30.79
C ARG A 15 -11.28 7.32 -29.33
N LEU A 16 -11.90 8.06 -28.42
CA LEU A 16 -11.80 7.83 -26.98
C LEU A 16 -13.21 7.70 -26.38
N THR A 17 -13.29 6.98 -25.29
CA THR A 17 -14.48 6.87 -24.45
C THR A 17 -14.39 7.89 -23.32
N VAL A 18 -15.48 8.63 -23.08
CA VAL A 18 -15.62 9.50 -21.90
C VAL A 18 -16.63 8.86 -20.95
N ILE A 19 -16.21 8.64 -19.70
CA ILE A 19 -17.07 8.18 -18.61
C ILE A 19 -17.30 9.36 -17.68
N HIS A 20 -18.57 9.75 -17.51
CA HIS A 20 -18.97 10.74 -16.52
C HIS A 20 -19.74 10.03 -15.40
N ALA A 21 -19.21 10.14 -14.18
CA ALA A 21 -19.81 9.56 -12.99
C ALA A 21 -20.05 10.66 -11.96
N GLN A 22 -21.25 10.70 -11.40
CA GLN A 22 -21.65 11.68 -10.42
C GLN A 22 -22.36 10.98 -9.25
N GLU A 23 -22.00 11.36 -8.04
CA GLU A 23 -22.70 10.94 -6.83
C GLU A 23 -24.14 11.43 -6.87
N ARG A 24 -25.11 10.52 -6.72
CA ARG A 24 -26.54 10.81 -6.95
C ARG A 24 -27.10 11.88 -6.02
N THR A 25 -26.66 11.89 -4.77
CA THR A 25 -27.12 12.81 -3.73
C THR A 25 -25.91 13.48 -3.12
N ALA A 26 -25.97 14.80 -2.93
CA ALA A 26 -24.90 15.53 -2.24
C ALA A 26 -24.86 15.09 -0.76
N PRO A 27 -23.72 14.56 -0.27
CA PRO A 27 -23.59 14.17 1.12
C PRO A 27 -23.40 15.39 2.03
N ALA A 28 -23.79 15.27 3.30
CA ALA A 28 -23.60 16.34 4.27
C ALA A 28 -22.11 16.62 4.49
N GLY A 29 -21.72 17.89 4.42
CA GLY A 29 -20.37 18.36 4.79
C GLY A 29 -19.28 18.23 3.73
N ARG A 30 -19.59 17.82 2.49
CA ARG A 30 -18.65 17.88 1.36
C ARG A 30 -19.38 18.01 0.01
N PRO A 31 -18.74 18.54 -1.04
CA PRO A 31 -19.33 18.49 -2.39
C PRO A 31 -19.52 17.04 -2.88
N PRO A 32 -20.49 16.81 -3.79
CA PRO A 32 -20.67 15.50 -4.42
C PRO A 32 -19.43 15.13 -5.23
N ILE A 33 -19.09 13.84 -5.25
CA ILE A 33 -18.02 13.36 -6.13
C ILE A 33 -18.50 13.43 -7.58
N GLU A 34 -17.70 14.05 -8.43
CA GLU A 34 -17.88 14.09 -9.88
C GLU A 34 -16.57 13.70 -10.57
N TRP A 35 -16.60 12.63 -11.37
CA TRP A 35 -15.47 12.15 -12.15
C TRP A 35 -15.78 12.21 -13.64
N LYS A 36 -14.85 12.79 -14.41
CA LYS A 36 -14.83 12.78 -15.88
C LYS A 36 -13.56 12.06 -16.31
N LEU A 37 -13.70 10.81 -16.68
CA LEU A 37 -12.59 9.95 -17.08
C LEU A 37 -12.55 9.84 -18.60
N ILE A 38 -11.35 9.85 -19.16
CA ILE A 38 -11.11 9.64 -20.58
C ILE A 38 -10.25 8.38 -20.70
N THR A 39 -10.67 7.45 -21.55
CA THR A 39 -9.95 6.19 -21.78
C THR A 39 -10.03 5.79 -23.25
N ASP A 40 -9.00 5.14 -23.75
CA ASP A 40 -8.95 4.46 -25.05
C ASP A 40 -9.54 3.05 -25.00
N LEU A 41 -9.87 2.55 -23.81
CA LEU A 41 -10.51 1.26 -23.62
C LEU A 41 -11.95 1.28 -24.14
N SER A 42 -12.37 0.13 -24.70
CA SER A 42 -13.75 -0.09 -25.10
C SER A 42 -14.65 -0.18 -23.86
N VAL A 43 -15.77 0.55 -23.91
CA VAL A 43 -16.83 0.49 -22.90
C VAL A 43 -18.16 0.46 -23.64
N LYS A 44 -18.82 -0.70 -23.66
CA LYS A 44 -20.07 -0.94 -24.40
C LYS A 44 -21.26 -1.15 -23.48
N SER A 45 -21.02 -1.26 -22.17
CA SER A 45 -22.06 -1.53 -21.18
C SER A 45 -21.84 -0.73 -19.89
N ARG A 46 -22.91 -0.61 -19.10
CA ARG A 46 -22.84 0.01 -17.77
C ARG A 46 -21.90 -0.75 -16.84
N ALA A 47 -21.88 -2.09 -16.91
CA ALA A 47 -20.99 -2.92 -16.10
C ALA A 47 -19.52 -2.62 -16.42
N GLU A 48 -19.18 -2.52 -17.71
CA GLU A 48 -17.84 -2.11 -18.13
C GLU A 48 -17.50 -0.69 -17.62
N ALA A 49 -18.43 0.26 -17.69
CA ALA A 49 -18.16 1.61 -17.19
C ALA A 49 -17.86 1.61 -15.68
N ILE A 50 -18.59 0.81 -14.89
CA ILE A 50 -18.36 0.65 -13.45
C ILE A 50 -16.98 0.05 -13.19
N GLU A 51 -16.57 -0.97 -13.93
CA GLU A 51 -15.23 -1.56 -13.78
C GLU A 51 -14.12 -0.52 -13.94
N LYS A 52 -14.22 0.38 -14.93
CA LYS A 52 -13.20 1.43 -15.15
C LYS A 52 -13.21 2.46 -14.03
N LEU A 53 -14.38 2.75 -13.46
CA LEU A 53 -14.49 3.57 -12.24
C LEU A 53 -13.82 2.87 -11.05
N ASP A 54 -14.00 1.56 -10.89
CA ASP A 54 -13.34 0.78 -9.83
C ASP A 54 -11.82 0.78 -10.00
N TRP A 55 -11.31 0.65 -11.22
CA TRP A 55 -9.88 0.77 -11.51
C TRP A 55 -9.36 2.17 -11.18
N TYR A 56 -10.08 3.22 -11.59
CA TYR A 56 -9.69 4.59 -11.29
C TYR A 56 -9.75 4.91 -9.79
N ALA A 57 -10.69 4.33 -9.05
CA ALA A 57 -10.77 4.43 -7.60
C ALA A 57 -9.50 3.87 -6.92
N MET A 58 -8.81 2.90 -7.55
CA MET A 58 -7.52 2.41 -7.06
C MET A 58 -6.36 3.38 -7.27
N ARG A 59 -6.51 4.48 -8.02
CA ARG A 59 -5.44 5.47 -8.28
C ARG A 59 -4.79 5.96 -6.99
N TRP A 60 -5.56 6.12 -5.92
CA TRP A 60 -5.06 6.60 -4.61
C TRP A 60 -3.98 5.70 -3.98
N LYS A 61 -3.87 4.44 -4.42
CA LYS A 61 -2.81 3.52 -3.97
C LYS A 61 -1.41 4.08 -4.20
N ILE A 62 -1.17 4.80 -5.30
CA ILE A 62 0.14 5.42 -5.56
C ILE A 62 0.49 6.50 -4.54
N GLU A 63 -0.52 7.21 -4.01
CA GLU A 63 -0.31 8.22 -2.98
C GLU A 63 0.07 7.59 -1.64
N THR A 64 -0.47 6.38 -1.37
CA THR A 64 -0.04 5.58 -0.21
C THR A 64 1.42 5.15 -0.35
N PHE A 65 1.83 4.72 -1.55
CA PHE A 65 3.24 4.42 -1.86
C PHE A 65 4.14 5.64 -1.66
N HIS A 66 3.78 6.80 -2.24
CA HIS A 66 4.54 8.05 -2.05
C HIS A 66 4.60 8.48 -0.59
N LYS A 67 3.54 8.27 0.19
CA LYS A 67 3.55 8.57 1.63
C LYS A 67 4.55 7.69 2.39
N ILE A 68 4.70 6.42 2.01
CA ILE A 68 5.71 5.53 2.63
C ILE A 68 7.11 6.01 2.25
N LEU A 69 7.33 6.29 0.96
CA LEU A 69 8.62 6.76 0.45
C LEU A 69 9.06 8.06 1.14
N LYS A 70 8.15 9.04 1.25
CA LYS A 70 8.45 10.36 1.81
C LYS A 70 8.47 10.35 3.33
N SER A 71 7.40 9.90 3.99
CA SER A 71 7.27 10.02 5.45
C SER A 71 7.78 8.80 6.22
N GLY A 72 7.76 7.61 5.61
CA GLY A 72 8.30 6.38 6.21
C GLY A 72 9.82 6.33 6.06
N CYS A 73 10.30 6.24 4.82
CA CYS A 73 11.72 6.18 4.50
C CYS A 73 12.43 7.54 4.62
N LYS A 74 11.70 8.64 4.83
CA LYS A 74 12.26 9.99 4.98
C LYS A 74 13.10 10.41 3.77
N ALA A 75 12.67 10.04 2.56
CA ALA A 75 13.42 10.30 1.33
C ALA A 75 13.82 11.77 1.15
N GLU A 76 12.92 12.69 1.51
CA GLU A 76 13.13 14.15 1.39
C GLU A 76 14.06 14.72 2.48
N GLU A 77 14.34 13.96 3.55
CA GLU A 77 15.30 14.36 4.60
C GLU A 77 16.76 14.00 4.24
N SER A 78 16.97 13.23 3.16
CA SER A 78 18.31 12.81 2.72
C SER A 78 19.22 14.02 2.46
N LYS A 79 20.46 13.94 2.96
CA LYS A 79 21.50 14.99 2.81
C LYS A 79 22.58 14.61 1.81
N LEU A 80 22.30 13.65 0.92
CA LEU A 80 23.23 13.26 -0.15
C LEU A 80 23.44 14.42 -1.13
N ARG A 81 24.70 14.68 -1.49
CA ARG A 81 25.12 15.88 -2.21
C ARG A 81 25.10 15.77 -3.74
N THR A 82 24.95 14.57 -4.30
CA THR A 82 24.95 14.35 -5.75
C THR A 82 23.66 13.66 -6.20
N ALA A 83 23.22 13.98 -7.43
CA ALA A 83 22.03 13.40 -8.02
C ALA A 83 22.12 11.87 -8.10
N ASP A 84 23.27 11.33 -8.50
CA ASP A 84 23.46 9.86 -8.63
C ASP A 84 23.33 9.14 -7.29
N ARG A 85 23.91 9.70 -6.21
CA ARG A 85 23.79 9.12 -4.87
C ARG A 85 22.35 9.18 -4.37
N LEU A 86 21.66 10.28 -4.63
CA LEU A 86 20.25 10.42 -4.29
C LEU A 86 19.37 9.44 -5.07
N ALA A 87 19.62 9.26 -6.37
CA ALA A 87 18.92 8.31 -7.22
C ALA A 87 19.10 6.86 -6.72
N ASN A 88 20.32 6.49 -6.36
CA ASN A 88 20.61 5.16 -5.78
C ASN A 88 19.84 4.93 -4.46
N LEU A 89 19.85 5.92 -3.56
CA LEU A 89 19.11 5.82 -2.30
C LEU A 89 17.60 5.70 -2.52
N ILE A 90 17.04 6.55 -3.39
CA ILE A 90 15.61 6.52 -3.73
C ILE A 90 15.23 5.17 -4.33
N SER A 91 16.11 4.57 -5.13
CA SER A 91 15.87 3.24 -5.72
C SER A 91 15.71 2.16 -4.65
N VAL A 92 16.58 2.16 -3.63
CA VAL A 92 16.44 1.27 -2.46
C VAL A 92 15.14 1.58 -1.69
N PHE A 93 14.84 2.86 -1.48
CA PHE A 93 13.61 3.26 -0.80
C PHE A 93 12.35 2.86 -1.56
N CYS A 94 12.36 2.83 -2.90
CA CYS A 94 11.24 2.34 -3.70
C CYS A 94 10.95 0.86 -3.41
N ILE A 95 11.98 0.02 -3.29
CA ILE A 95 11.84 -1.41 -2.96
C ILE A 95 11.24 -1.57 -1.56
N LEU A 96 11.78 -0.84 -0.57
CA LEU A 96 11.25 -0.86 0.80
C LEU A 96 9.82 -0.33 0.88
N SER A 97 9.54 0.77 0.18
CA SER A 97 8.21 1.38 0.16
C SER A 97 7.17 0.46 -0.48
N TRP A 98 7.56 -0.23 -1.56
CA TRP A 98 6.74 -1.25 -2.18
C TRP A 98 6.45 -2.40 -1.21
N ARG A 99 7.47 -2.92 -0.51
CA ARG A 99 7.30 -3.99 0.47
C ARG A 99 6.27 -3.63 1.53
N ILE A 100 6.37 -2.44 2.14
CA ILE A 100 5.41 -1.99 3.15
C ILE A 100 4.03 -1.74 2.56
N PHE A 101 3.96 -1.14 1.38
CA PHE A 101 2.70 -0.94 0.66
C PHE A 101 2.00 -2.28 0.43
N TRP A 102 2.74 -3.27 -0.07
CA TRP A 102 2.25 -4.60 -0.34
C TRP A 102 1.75 -5.30 0.92
N LEU A 103 2.51 -5.27 2.03
CA LEU A 103 2.06 -5.80 3.33
C LEU A 103 0.76 -5.12 3.81
N THR A 104 0.68 -3.79 3.66
CA THR A 104 -0.52 -3.02 4.02
C THR A 104 -1.74 -3.44 3.18
N MET A 105 -1.53 -3.76 1.90
CA MET A 105 -2.59 -4.17 0.98
C MET A 105 -3.00 -5.63 1.16
N LEU A 106 -2.08 -6.54 1.48
CA LEU A 106 -2.40 -7.95 1.74
C LEU A 106 -3.39 -8.10 2.89
N ASN A 107 -3.25 -7.27 3.93
CA ASN A 107 -4.20 -7.20 5.04
C ASN A 107 -5.64 -6.89 4.61
N ARG A 108 -5.85 -6.36 3.39
CA ARG A 108 -7.16 -5.93 2.88
C ARG A 108 -7.69 -6.84 1.78
N CYS A 109 -6.80 -7.42 0.96
CA CYS A 109 -7.19 -8.11 -0.27
C CYS A 109 -6.96 -9.63 -0.24
N ALA A 110 -6.16 -10.16 0.70
CA ALA A 110 -5.73 -11.56 0.67
C ALA A 110 -5.80 -12.22 2.07
N ALA A 111 -6.93 -12.05 2.77
CA ALA A 111 -7.07 -12.48 4.16
C ALA A 111 -6.79 -13.98 4.40
N HIS A 112 -7.04 -14.85 3.41
CA HIS A 112 -6.91 -16.30 3.54
C HIS A 112 -5.62 -16.89 2.95
N ALA A 113 -4.71 -16.06 2.45
CA ALA A 113 -3.43 -16.57 1.96
C ALA A 113 -2.57 -17.13 3.12
N PRO A 114 -1.63 -18.05 2.83
CA PRO A 114 -0.65 -18.52 3.81
C PRO A 114 0.18 -17.35 4.37
N ALA A 115 0.57 -17.41 5.64
CA ALA A 115 1.42 -16.39 6.25
C ALA A 115 2.77 -16.28 5.54
N GLN A 116 3.30 -17.42 5.10
CA GLN A 116 4.56 -17.59 4.38
C GLN A 116 4.60 -16.85 3.04
N LEU A 117 3.45 -16.42 2.51
CA LEU A 117 3.43 -15.52 1.37
C LEU A 117 4.21 -14.24 1.68
N ALA A 118 4.06 -13.71 2.90
CA ALA A 118 4.50 -12.37 3.25
C ALA A 118 5.47 -12.30 4.41
N VAL A 119 5.47 -13.26 5.32
CA VAL A 119 6.35 -13.30 6.50
C VAL A 119 7.05 -14.65 6.57
N THR A 120 8.33 -14.64 6.93
CA THR A 120 9.12 -15.86 7.10
C THR A 120 8.67 -16.63 8.35
N GLN A 121 9.07 -17.90 8.44
CA GLN A 121 8.78 -18.70 9.62
C GLN A 121 9.37 -18.08 10.90
N THR A 122 10.61 -17.60 10.83
CA THR A 122 11.28 -16.89 11.93
C THR A 122 10.51 -15.62 12.32
N GLU A 123 10.07 -14.82 11.35
CA GLU A 123 9.28 -13.61 11.61
C GLU A 123 7.96 -13.94 12.32
N ILE A 124 7.27 -15.01 11.91
CA ILE A 124 6.03 -15.47 12.57
C ILE A 124 6.30 -15.83 14.03
N GLU A 125 7.34 -16.63 14.28
CA GLU A 125 7.70 -17.05 15.64
C GLU A 125 8.09 -15.88 16.53
N LEU A 126 8.85 -14.92 16.01
CA LEU A 126 9.21 -13.71 16.74
C LEU A 126 7.98 -12.84 17.04
N LEU A 127 7.09 -12.66 16.06
CA LEU A 127 5.84 -11.92 16.27
C LEU A 127 4.96 -12.58 17.33
N ASP A 128 4.86 -13.91 17.34
CA ASP A 128 4.08 -14.65 18.33
C ASP A 128 4.67 -14.57 19.74
N ARG A 129 6.00 -14.49 19.87
CA ARG A 129 6.69 -14.32 21.16
C ARG A 129 6.58 -12.90 21.71
N VAL A 130 6.74 -11.91 20.84
CA VAL A 130 6.81 -10.49 21.24
C VAL A 130 5.42 -9.86 21.39
N VAL A 131 4.45 -10.30 20.60
CA VAL A 131 3.09 -9.74 20.58
C VAL A 131 2.08 -10.80 21.01
N LYS A 132 1.53 -10.60 22.21
CA LYS A 132 0.47 -11.45 22.75
C LYS A 132 -0.77 -11.41 21.87
N ASP A 133 -1.48 -12.54 21.84
CA ASP A 133 -2.75 -12.58 21.13
C ASP A 133 -3.82 -11.70 21.78
N THR A 134 -4.58 -11.05 20.91
CA THR A 134 -5.83 -10.36 21.21
C THR A 134 -6.99 -11.21 20.71
N PRO A 135 -8.24 -10.95 21.14
CA PRO A 135 -9.41 -11.63 20.57
C PRO A 135 -9.46 -11.54 19.03
N ARG A 136 -9.00 -10.41 18.48
CA ARG A 136 -8.95 -10.17 17.03
C ARG A 136 -7.90 -11.04 16.34
N THR A 137 -6.70 -11.19 16.90
CA THR A 137 -5.63 -12.01 16.29
C THR A 137 -5.86 -13.50 16.49
N ALA A 138 -6.46 -13.89 17.62
CA ALA A 138 -6.81 -15.29 17.92
C ALA A 138 -7.77 -15.88 16.87
N GLN A 139 -8.73 -15.08 16.38
CA GLN A 139 -9.69 -15.52 15.36
C GLN A 139 -9.25 -15.21 13.92
N ALA A 140 -8.16 -14.45 13.74
CA ALA A 140 -7.69 -14.07 12.41
C ALA A 140 -7.01 -15.25 11.69
N PRO A 141 -7.17 -15.36 10.36
CA PRO A 141 -6.36 -16.26 9.54
C PRO A 141 -4.85 -16.01 9.69
N PRO A 142 -3.97 -16.98 9.38
CA PRO A 142 -2.54 -16.92 9.68
C PRO A 142 -1.83 -15.66 9.17
N LEU A 143 -2.06 -15.27 7.91
CA LEU A 143 -1.46 -14.06 7.36
C LEU A 143 -1.98 -12.80 8.06
N LEU A 144 -3.30 -12.69 8.24
CA LEU A 144 -3.91 -11.53 8.89
C LEU A 144 -3.45 -11.41 10.35
N ARG A 145 -3.36 -12.52 11.08
CA ARG A 145 -2.81 -12.58 12.44
C ARG A 145 -1.41 -11.97 12.47
N SER A 146 -0.53 -12.44 11.59
CA SER A 146 0.87 -11.99 11.53
C SER A 146 0.96 -10.50 11.17
N LEU A 147 0.19 -10.03 10.19
CA LEU A 147 0.18 -8.61 9.79
C LEU A 147 -0.41 -7.69 10.86
N ILE A 148 -1.43 -8.13 11.61
CA ILE A 148 -1.95 -7.38 12.76
C ILE A 148 -0.91 -7.33 13.87
N LYS A 149 -0.25 -8.45 14.21
CA LYS A 149 0.82 -8.47 15.21
C LYS A 149 1.99 -7.56 14.81
N LEU A 150 2.37 -7.60 13.53
CA LEU A 150 3.37 -6.68 12.98
C LEU A 150 2.95 -5.22 13.16
N ALA A 151 1.70 -4.88 12.85
CA ALA A 151 1.18 -3.54 13.09
C ALA A 151 1.15 -3.16 14.58
N GLN A 152 0.82 -4.09 15.47
CA GLN A 152 0.81 -3.88 16.92
C GLN A 152 2.20 -3.58 17.45
N LEU A 153 3.22 -4.27 16.94
CA LEU A 153 4.63 -3.97 17.20
C LEU A 153 4.99 -2.53 16.78
N GLY A 154 4.32 -2.00 15.75
CA GLY A 154 4.40 -0.61 15.30
C GLY A 154 3.49 0.40 16.02
N GLY A 155 2.74 -0.03 17.04
CA GLY A 155 1.87 0.81 17.86
C GLY A 155 0.38 0.79 17.46
N TYR A 156 -0.06 -0.13 16.61
CA TYR A 156 -1.48 -0.35 16.35
C TYR A 156 -2.16 -0.99 17.56
N LEU A 157 -3.33 -0.47 17.99
CA LEU A 157 -3.98 -0.95 19.22
C LEU A 157 -4.85 -2.19 19.00
N ALA A 158 -5.26 -2.46 17.75
CA ALA A 158 -6.08 -3.61 17.38
C ALA A 158 -7.41 -3.72 18.14
N ARG A 159 -8.07 -2.59 18.42
CA ARG A 159 -9.42 -2.58 19.03
C ARG A 159 -10.45 -3.14 18.05
N ALA A 160 -11.62 -3.52 18.56
CA ALA A 160 -12.69 -4.12 17.77
C ALA A 160 -13.18 -3.22 16.63
N SER A 161 -13.26 -1.90 16.86
CA SER A 161 -13.70 -0.91 15.88
C SER A 161 -12.55 -0.25 15.09
N ASP A 162 -11.29 -0.62 15.36
CA ASP A 162 -10.16 -0.02 14.65
C ASP A 162 -10.16 -0.46 13.17
N PRO A 163 -9.97 0.48 12.23
CA PRO A 163 -9.85 0.15 10.82
C PRO A 163 -8.60 -0.69 10.57
N PRO A 164 -8.52 -1.42 9.44
CA PRO A 164 -7.31 -2.18 9.09
C PRO A 164 -6.03 -1.35 9.22
N PRO A 165 -4.91 -1.96 9.68
CA PRO A 165 -3.63 -1.28 9.84
C PRO A 165 -3.24 -0.37 8.67
N GLY A 166 -2.78 0.83 9.01
CA GLY A 166 -2.26 1.81 8.06
C GLY A 166 -0.78 1.59 7.77
N ASN A 167 -0.31 2.19 6.67
CA ASN A 167 1.09 2.11 6.24
C ASN A 167 2.11 2.58 7.30
N THR A 168 1.77 3.56 8.14
CA THR A 168 2.65 4.07 9.19
C THR A 168 2.96 3.03 10.27
N VAL A 169 1.95 2.31 10.77
CA VAL A 169 2.15 1.26 11.78
C VAL A 169 2.83 0.03 11.18
N MET A 170 2.55 -0.28 9.91
CA MET A 170 3.25 -1.35 9.18
C MET A 170 4.75 -1.05 9.03
N TRP A 171 5.12 0.18 8.66
CA TRP A 171 6.52 0.61 8.58
C TRP A 171 7.24 0.51 9.93
N ARG A 172 6.64 1.06 11.00
CA ARG A 172 7.20 1.01 12.35
C ARG A 172 7.37 -0.43 12.83
N GLY A 173 6.35 -1.26 12.60
CA GLY A 173 6.35 -2.67 12.91
C GLY A 173 7.47 -3.42 12.22
N MET A 174 7.61 -3.26 10.89
CA MET A 174 8.66 -3.91 10.11
C MET A 174 10.05 -3.52 10.59
N ARG A 175 10.28 -2.22 10.83
CA ARG A 175 11.57 -1.73 11.36
C ARG A 175 11.89 -2.38 12.71
N ARG A 176 10.92 -2.41 13.62
CA ARG A 176 11.09 -3.00 14.96
C ARG A 176 11.30 -4.51 14.90
N LEU A 177 10.63 -5.21 13.98
CA LEU A 177 10.80 -6.66 13.79
C LEU A 177 12.19 -7.00 13.27
N ILE A 178 12.71 -6.22 12.31
CA ILE A 178 14.07 -6.41 11.78
C ILE A 178 15.11 -6.25 12.91
N ASP A 179 14.98 -5.21 13.75
CA ASP A 179 15.88 -5.01 14.89
C ASP A 179 15.85 -6.19 15.88
N ILE A 180 14.65 -6.75 16.13
CA ILE A 180 14.46 -7.91 17.01
C ILE A 180 15.05 -9.18 16.39
N GLN A 181 14.82 -9.39 15.10
CA GLN A 181 15.32 -10.55 14.38
C GLN A 181 16.84 -10.57 14.34
N LEU A 182 17.49 -9.42 14.10
CA LEU A 182 18.94 -9.30 14.17
C LEU A 182 19.48 -9.71 15.55
N GLY A 183 18.85 -9.24 16.63
CA GLY A 183 19.23 -9.62 17.99
C GLY A 183 19.02 -11.12 18.28
N TYR A 184 17.95 -11.70 17.72
CA TYR A 184 17.67 -13.12 17.82
C TYR A 184 18.71 -13.97 17.09
N GLU A 185 19.09 -13.59 15.87
CA GLU A 185 20.11 -14.28 15.07
C GLU A 185 21.48 -14.26 15.77
N LEU A 186 21.91 -13.09 16.26
CA LEU A 186 23.17 -12.95 17.00
C LEU A 186 23.22 -13.85 18.26
N ALA A 187 22.11 -13.95 18.99
CA ALA A 187 22.04 -14.81 20.18
C ALA A 187 22.07 -16.30 19.84
N GLN A 188 21.66 -16.71 18.64
CA GLN A 188 21.76 -18.10 18.20
C GLN A 188 23.19 -18.46 17.77
N ASP A 189 23.90 -17.54 17.11
CA ASP A 189 25.27 -17.74 16.66
C ASP A 189 26.26 -17.88 17.84
N GLU A 190 25.97 -17.29 19.00
CA GLU A 190 26.77 -17.45 20.23
C GLU A 190 26.51 -18.78 20.98
N CYS A 191 25.47 -19.54 20.60
CA CYS A 191 25.12 -20.83 21.19
C CYS A 191 25.51 -22.03 20.29
N GLY A 192 26.30 -21.79 19.23
CA GLY A 192 26.82 -22.79 18.29
C GLY A 192 28.27 -23.18 18.54
#